data_AF-A0A1I1TIE0-F1
#
_entry.id   AF-A0A1I1TIE0-F1
#
_cell.length_a   1.000
_cell.length_b   1.000
_cell.length_c   1.000
_cell.angle_alpha   90.00
_cell.angle_beta   90.00
_cell.angle_gamma   90.00
#
_symmetry.space_group_name_H-M   'P 1'
#
loop_
_entity.id
_entity.type
_entity.pdbx_description
1 polymer ?
#
loop_
_entity_poly.entity_id
_entity_poly.type
_entity_poly.pdbx_seq_one_letter_code
_entity_poly.pdbx_strand_id
1 'polypeptide(L)' 'MTAHHPEGWRKSSRSQHQTACVEVGRIADGAAVRDSKDRSAGFVTASGSQWRAFVTAVKTDRFG' A
#
# COMPACT_ATOMS: atom_id res chain seq x y z
N MET A 1 7.61 1.35 19.86
CA MET A 1 7.05 1.29 18.49
C MET A 1 8.12 1.82 17.57
N THR A 2 8.85 0.95 16.87
CA THR A 2 9.88 1.38 15.92
C THR A 2 9.18 2.08 14.76
N ALA A 3 9.55 3.31 14.45
CA ALA A 3 9.02 3.98 13.28
C ALA A 3 9.54 3.26 12.03
N HIS A 4 8.69 2.44 11.40
CA HIS A 4 9.03 1.78 10.15
C HIS A 4 9.05 2.83 9.04
N HIS A 5 10.26 3.26 8.64
CA HIS A 5 10.42 4.24 7.58
C HIS A 5 10.27 3.54 6.22
N PRO A 6 9.26 3.88 5.40
CA PRO A 6 9.06 3.22 4.12
C PRO A 6 10.09 3.68 3.10
N GLU A 7 10.65 2.73 2.36
CA GLU A 7 11.64 2.96 1.32
C GLU A 7 11.27 2.25 0.01
N GLY A 8 11.95 2.63 -1.07
CA GLY A 8 11.80 1.97 -2.37
C GLY A 8 10.39 2.06 -2.94
N TRP A 9 9.76 3.23 -2.86
CA TRP A 9 8.42 3.49 -3.41
C TRP A 9 8.34 3.13 -4.91
N ARG A 10 7.31 2.37 -5.27
CA ARG A 10 6.99 2.01 -6.66
C ARG A 10 5.56 2.38 -6.98
N LYS A 11 5.37 3.20 -8.01
CA LYS A 11 4.06 3.50 -8.58
C LYS A 11 3.50 2.27 -9.29
N SER A 12 2.22 1.98 -9.08
CA SER A 12 1.54 0.88 -9.75
C SER A 12 1.42 1.14 -11.25
N SER A 13 1.66 0.12 -12.07
CA SER A 13 1.38 0.17 -13.52
C SER A 13 -0.11 0.23 -13.84
N ARG A 14 -1.00 0.01 -12.86
CA ARG A 14 -2.44 0.22 -13.00
C ARG A 14 -2.86 1.68 -12.78
N SER A 15 -1.93 2.54 -12.40
CA SER A 15 -2.15 3.98 -12.21
C SER A 15 -1.91 4.81 -13.49
N GLN A 16 -2.10 4.20 -14.66
CA GLN A 16 -2.01 4.88 -15.95
C GLN A 16 -3.25 5.72 -16.25
N HIS A 17 -4.40 5.32 -15.71
CA HIS A 17 -5.63 6.11 -15.78
C HIS A 17 -5.68 7.06 -14.57
N GLN A 18 -6.14 8.29 -14.82
CA GLN A 18 -6.06 9.43 -13.89
C GLN A 18 -6.79 9.25 -12.55
N THR A 19 -7.50 8.15 -12.34
CA THR A 19 -8.38 7.96 -11.17
C THR A 19 -7.76 7.10 -10.07
N ALA A 20 -7.04 6.02 -10.38
CA ALA A 20 -6.57 5.02 -9.40
C ALA A 20 -5.05 5.04 -9.16
N CYS A 21 -4.53 6.16 -8.66
CA CYS A 21 -3.09 6.34 -8.45
C CYS A 21 -2.61 5.81 -7.10
N VAL A 22 -1.78 4.76 -7.09
CA VAL A 22 -1.26 4.15 -5.87
C VAL A 22 0.25 3.91 -5.97
N GLU A 23 0.99 4.22 -4.90
CA GLU A 23 2.38 3.80 -4.70
C GLU A 23 2.48 2.81 -3.53
N VAL A 24 3.36 1.81 -3.68
CA VAL A 24 3.66 0.83 -2.63
C VAL A 24 5.13 0.97 -2.24
N GLY A 25 5.40 1.09 -0.94
CA GLY A 25 6.72 1.14 -0.34
C GLY A 25 6.99 -0.12 0.47
N ARG A 26 8.26 -0.47 0.63
CA ARG A 26 8.68 -1.57 1.51
C ARG A 26 8.97 -1.00 2.90
N ILE A 27 8.59 -1.77 3.92
CA ILE A 27 9.05 -1.61 5.30
C ILE A 27 9.61 -2.96 5.76
N ALA A 28 10.44 -2.97 6.81
CA ALA A 28 11.22 -4.13 7.23
C ALA A 28 10.46 -5.48 7.17
N ASP A 29 9.24 -5.52 7.69
CA ASP A 29 8.40 -6.72 7.79
C ASP A 29 7.05 -6.57 7.08
N GLY A 30 6.89 -5.63 6.15
CA GLY A 30 5.57 -5.29 5.61
C GLY A 30 5.55 -4.37 4.39
N ALA A 31 4.41 -3.71 4.21
CA ALA A 31 4.15 -2.79 3.11
C ALA A 31 3.61 -1.45 3.62
N ALA A 32 3.95 -0.38 2.90
CA ALA A 32 3.31 0.92 3.01
C ALA A 32 2.57 1.23 1.72
N VAL A 33 1.38 1.83 1.82
CA VAL A 33 0.56 2.23 0.67
C VAL A 33 0.16 3.69 0.81
N ARG A 34 0.25 4.44 -0.29
CA ARG A 34 -0.21 5.83 -0.35
C ARG A 34 -0.81 6.19 -1.69
N ASP A 35 -1.56 7.29 -1.70
CA ASP A 35 -2.01 7.96 -2.92
C ASP A 35 -0.80 8.60 -3.61
N SER A 36 -0.62 8.32 -4.91
CA SER A 36 0.44 8.99 -5.67
C SER A 36 0.16 10.48 -5.91
N LYS A 37 -1.11 10.89 -5.90
CA LYS A 37 -1.55 12.27 -6.16
C LYS A 37 -1.45 13.15 -4.92
N ASP A 38 -1.67 12.58 -3.74
CA ASP A 38 -1.56 13.28 -2.46
C ASP A 38 -0.59 12.58 -1.51
N ARG A 39 0.71 12.76 -1.78
CA ARG A 39 1.77 12.20 -0.93
C ARG A 39 1.84 12.88 0.45
N SER A 40 1.33 14.11 0.56
CA SER A 40 1.28 14.88 1.81
C SER A 40 0.28 14.33 2.81
N ALA A 41 -0.78 13.68 2.34
CA ALA A 41 -1.76 13.01 3.20
C ALA A 41 -1.19 11.81 3.99
N GLY A 42 0.04 11.37 3.70
CA GLY A 42 0.73 10.31 4.41
C GLY A 42 0.55 8.93 3.76
N PHE A 43 0.68 7.88 4.57
CA PHE A 43 0.63 6.49 4.11
C PHE A 43 0.09 5.57 5.20
N VAL A 44 -0.51 4.45 4.78
CA VAL A 44 -0.93 3.37 5.66
C VAL A 44 0.12 2.27 5.65
N THR A 45 0.43 1.69 6.80
CA THR A 45 1.35 0.54 6.91
C THR A 45 0.59 -0.72 7.27
N ALA A 46 1.08 -1.86 6.80
CA ALA A 46 0.60 -3.18 7.16
C ALA A 46 1.80 -4.11 7.31
N SER A 47 1.81 -4.93 8.36
CA SER A 47 2.77 -6.03 8.47
C SER A 47 2.55 -7.04 7.33
N GLY A 48 3.51 -7.92 7.09
CA GLY A 48 3.42 -8.92 6.03
C GLY A 48 2.23 -9.86 6.22
N SER A 49 1.85 -10.18 7.47
CA SER A 49 0.66 -10.98 7.76
C SER A 49 -0.63 -10.22 7.46
N GLN A 50 -0.73 -8.95 7.88
CA GLN A 50 -1.86 -8.08 7.57
C GLN A 50 -2.02 -7.88 6.06
N TRP A 51 -0.93 -7.67 5.34
CA TRP A 51 -0.93 -7.51 3.89
C TRP A 51 -1.45 -8.77 3.17
N ARG A 52 -0.98 -9.95 3.57
CA ARG A 52 -1.49 -11.22 3.03
C ARG A 52 -2.97 -11.40 3.30
N ALA A 53 -3.42 -11.13 4.53
CA ALA A 53 -4.83 -11.23 4.89
C ALA A 53 -5.70 -10.27 4.07
N PHE A 54 -5.27 -9.02 3.90
CA PHE A 54 -5.95 -8.03 3.07
C PHE A 54 -6.07 -8.49 1.61
N VAL A 55 -4.97 -8.93 0.98
CA VAL A 55 -4.99 -9.40 -0.41
C VAL A 55 -5.92 -10.61 -0.58
N THR A 56 -5.90 -11.55 0.36
CA THR A 56 -6.84 -12.68 0.34
C THR A 56 -8.27 -12.20 0.41
N ALA A 57 -8.60 -11.31 1.36
CA ALA A 57 -9.94 -10.77 1.53
C ALA A 57 -10.45 -10.02 0.28
N VAL A 58 -9.60 -9.24 -0.39
CA VAL A 58 -9.95 -8.59 -1.67
C VAL A 58 -10.20 -9.62 -2.77
N LYS A 59 -9.34 -10.63 -2.90
CA LYS A 59 -9.49 -11.68 -3.93
C LYS A 59 -10.73 -12.54 -3.75
N THR A 60 -11.18 -12.71 -2.51
CA THR A 60 -12.39 -13.49 -2.16
C THR A 60 -13.63 -12.60 -2.01
N ASP A 61 -13.57 -11.34 -2.46
CA ASP A 61 -14.66 -10.38 -2.40
C ASP A 61 -15.29 -10.21 -1.00
N ARG A 62 -14.45 -10.20 0.03
CA ARG A 62 -14.92 -10.16 1.43
C ARG A 62 -15.38 -8.77 1.89
N PHE A 63 -15.10 -7.73 1.12
CA PHE A 63 -15.43 -6.34 1.44
C PHE A 63 -16.56 -5.76 0.56
N GLY A 64 -17.24 -6.62 -0.22
CA GLY A 64 -18.39 -6.25 -1.04
C GLY A 64 -19.56 -5.71 -0.23
#